data_AF-A0A1I8JJM0-F1
#
_entry.id   AF-A0A1I8JJM0-F1
#
_cell.length_a   1.000
_cell.length_b   1.000
_cell.length_c   1.000
_cell.angle_alpha   90.00
_cell.angle_beta   90.00
_cell.angle_gamma   90.00
#
_symmetry.space_group_name_H-M   'P 1'
#
loop_
_entity.id
_entity.type
_entity.pdbx_description
1 polymer ?
#
loop_
_entity_poly.entity_id
_entity_poly.type
_entity_poly.pdbx_seq_one_letter_code
_entity_poly.pdbx_strand_id
1 'polypeptide(L)'
;RNSNPELEQLFAASFPLAPLIALLTNLFDNATDAHRMLWNFRRPVAMMAQNIGMWHDIVEFLNVAGVISNACIIAFTASWVKLPQFEEMLNNLPAKLCIVLIVENVVLGLKYFISAVIPDVPSQVHLQMRRERYRVPKILNSGNINAISDGEESIASMVSLGSQLPSYVILRFYPNDGNMCVSFVF
;
A
#
# COMPACT_ATOMS: atom_id res chain seq x y z
N ARG A 1 19.00 -10.96 -23.94
CA ARG A 1 19.48 -9.59 -24.25
C ARG A 1 19.72 -8.94 -22.91
N ASN A 2 20.97 -9.02 -22.44
CA ASN A 2 21.38 -8.61 -21.10
C ASN A 2 21.46 -7.08 -21.07
N SER A 3 20.51 -6.45 -20.38
CA SER A 3 20.61 -5.05 -19.97
C SER A 3 20.67 -5.05 -18.46
N ASN A 4 21.90 -5.00 -17.94
CA ASN A 4 22.16 -4.88 -16.52
C ASN A 4 21.64 -3.51 -16.04
N PRO A 5 20.67 -3.43 -15.11
CA PRO A 5 20.11 -2.17 -14.62
C PRO A 5 21.06 -1.38 -13.69
N GLU A 6 22.28 -1.86 -13.48
CA GLU A 6 23.22 -1.29 -12.50
C GLU A 6 24.01 -0.07 -13.02
N LEU A 7 23.95 0.20 -14.34
CA LEU A 7 24.74 1.29 -14.97
C LEU A 7 24.05 2.67 -14.94
N GLU A 8 22.73 2.73 -14.74
CA GLU A 8 22.00 4.00 -14.82
C GLU A 8 22.25 4.92 -13.61
N GLN A 9 22.55 4.35 -12.45
CA GLN A 9 22.87 5.13 -11.24
C GLN A 9 24.31 5.66 -11.23
N LEU A 10 25.23 5.05 -12.00
CA LEU A 10 26.66 5.38 -11.93
C LEU A 10 27.05 6.61 -12.78
N PHE A 11 26.26 6.98 -13.79
CA PHE A 11 26.58 8.06 -14.74
C PHE A 11 25.57 9.21 -14.80
N ALA A 12 24.50 9.17 -14.00
CA ALA A 12 23.48 10.24 -13.96
C ALA A 12 24.07 11.61 -13.58
N ALA A 13 25.17 11.65 -12.83
CA ALA A 13 25.86 12.89 -12.48
C ALA A 13 26.64 13.53 -13.65
N SER A 14 26.98 12.75 -14.68
CA SER A 14 27.88 13.19 -15.77
C SER A 14 27.15 13.72 -17.01
N PHE A 15 25.82 13.57 -17.08
CA PHE A 15 25.03 14.04 -18.22
C PHE A 15 23.78 14.79 -17.77
N PRO A 16 23.69 16.13 -17.98
CA PRO A 16 22.57 16.94 -17.50
C PRO A 16 21.22 16.58 -18.15
N LEU A 17 21.20 15.81 -19.25
CA LEU A 17 19.99 15.33 -19.90
C LEU A 17 19.56 13.92 -19.43
N ALA A 18 20.33 13.24 -18.58
CA ALA A 18 20.00 11.89 -18.10
C ALA A 18 18.62 11.82 -17.41
N PRO A 19 18.21 12.80 -16.57
CA PRO A 19 16.87 12.80 -15.99
C PRO A 19 15.75 12.91 -17.03
N LEU A 20 15.98 13.61 -18.14
CA LEU A 20 15.01 13.75 -19.23
C LEU A 20 14.88 12.44 -20.00
N ILE A 21 16.00 11.76 -20.27
CA ILE A 21 15.98 10.44 -20.92
C ILE A 21 15.28 9.41 -20.03
N ALA A 22 15.57 9.38 -18.73
CA ALA A 22 14.89 8.50 -17.77
C ALA A 22 13.38 8.77 -17.69
N LEU A 23 12.96 10.03 -17.80
CA LEU A 23 11.54 10.37 -17.85
C LEU A 23 10.88 9.86 -19.14
N LEU A 24 11.57 9.98 -20.29
CA LEU A 24 11.08 9.45 -21.56
C LEU A 24 10.99 7.92 -21.53
N THR A 25 12.01 7.22 -21.01
CA THR A 25 11.98 5.76 -20.91
C THR A 25 10.88 5.28 -19.97
N ASN A 26 10.71 5.91 -18.81
CA ASN A 26 9.62 5.58 -17.89
C ASN A 26 8.22 5.80 -18.51
N LEU A 27 8.07 6.82 -19.38
CA LEU A 27 6.82 7.07 -20.09
C LEU A 27 6.54 5.96 -21.13
N PHE A 28 7.57 5.57 -21.89
CA PHE A 28 7.45 4.47 -22.84
C PHE A 28 7.23 3.12 -22.14
N ASP A 29 7.86 2.88 -21.00
CA ASP A 29 7.71 1.65 -20.22
C ASP A 29 6.29 1.52 -19.67
N ASN A 30 5.71 2.60 -19.13
CA ASN A 30 4.32 2.60 -18.67
C ASN A 30 3.34 2.30 -19.80
N ALA A 31 3.54 2.90 -20.99
CA ALA A 31 2.72 2.63 -22.16
C ALA A 31 2.88 1.18 -22.66
N THR A 32 4.12 0.67 -22.63
CA THR A 32 4.44 -0.69 -23.05
C THR A 32 3.84 -1.72 -22.09
N ASP A 33 3.89 -1.48 -20.78
CA ASP A 33 3.30 -2.35 -19.77
C ASP A 33 1.77 -2.39 -19.90
N ALA A 34 1.13 -1.22 -20.07
CA ALA A 34 -0.30 -1.13 -20.34
C ALA A 34 -0.71 -1.89 -21.62
N HIS A 35 0.05 -1.74 -22.72
CA HIS A 35 -0.22 -2.48 -23.95
C HIS A 35 -0.08 -4.00 -23.75
N ARG A 36 0.93 -4.45 -22.99
CA ARG A 36 1.11 -5.87 -22.67
C ARG A 36 -0.06 -6.42 -21.85
N MET A 37 -0.54 -5.67 -20.85
CA MET A 37 -1.69 -6.08 -20.02
C MET A 37 -3.00 -6.17 -20.80
N LEU A 38 -3.18 -5.36 -21.85
CA LEU A 38 -4.41 -5.32 -22.65
C LEU A 38 -4.43 -6.32 -23.82
N TRP A 39 -3.32 -6.47 -24.55
CA TRP A 39 -3.28 -7.28 -25.78
C TRP A 39 -2.49 -8.58 -25.68
N ASN A 40 -1.49 -8.68 -24.79
CA ASN A 40 -0.57 -9.82 -24.77
C ASN A 40 -0.84 -10.81 -23.62
N PHE A 41 -1.31 -10.34 -22.48
CA PHE A 41 -1.55 -11.18 -21.30
C PHE A 41 -3.02 -11.56 -21.13
N ARG A 42 -3.28 -12.74 -20.55
CA ARG A 42 -4.62 -13.12 -20.08
C ARG A 42 -4.94 -12.34 -18.80
N ARG A 43 -6.23 -12.05 -18.58
CA ARG A 43 -6.71 -11.26 -17.44
C ARG A 43 -6.25 -11.88 -16.11
N PRO A 44 -5.46 -11.17 -15.29
CA PRO A 44 -5.07 -11.64 -13.97
C PRO A 44 -6.22 -11.56 -12.97
N VAL A 45 -6.18 -12.40 -11.94
CA VAL A 45 -7.13 -12.35 -10.82
C VAL A 45 -6.75 -11.15 -9.94
N ALA A 46 -7.72 -10.28 -9.65
CA ALA A 46 -7.50 -9.10 -8.82
C ALA A 46 -7.18 -9.52 -7.38
N MET A 47 -6.01 -9.10 -6.88
CA MET A 47 -5.61 -9.24 -5.49
C MET A 47 -5.55 -7.86 -4.85
N MET A 48 -6.04 -7.73 -3.63
CA MET A 48 -5.93 -6.48 -2.87
C MET A 48 -4.52 -6.37 -2.27
N ALA A 49 -3.72 -5.43 -2.78
CA ALA A 49 -2.44 -5.07 -2.19
C ALA A 49 -2.58 -3.72 -1.47
N GLN A 50 -2.22 -3.68 -0.19
CA GLN A 50 -2.26 -2.44 0.59
C GLN A 50 -1.02 -1.57 0.38
N ASN A 51 0.13 -2.20 0.10
CA ASN A 51 1.43 -1.56 -0.11
C ASN A 51 2.23 -2.30 -1.20
N ILE A 52 3.31 -1.69 -1.69
CA ILE A 52 4.23 -2.28 -2.69
C ILE A 52 5.03 -3.49 -2.15
N GLY A 53 5.02 -3.70 -0.83
CA GLY A 53 5.64 -4.84 -0.15
C GLY A 53 7.16 -4.71 0.00
N MET A 54 7.85 -5.85 -0.02
CA MET A 54 9.31 -5.98 0.19
C MET A 54 10.17 -5.07 -0.71
N TRP A 55 9.66 -4.68 -1.87
CA TRP A 55 10.34 -3.75 -2.77
C TRP A 55 10.66 -2.40 -2.12
N HIS A 56 9.82 -1.93 -1.20
CA HIS A 56 10.09 -0.70 -0.45
C HIS A 56 11.38 -0.84 0.37
N ASP A 57 11.51 -1.92 1.14
CA ASP A 57 12.66 -2.19 2.00
C ASP A 57 13.94 -2.38 1.18
N ILE A 58 13.84 -3.03 0.01
CA ILE A 58 14.97 -3.22 -0.91
C ILE A 58 15.45 -1.87 -1.46
N VAL A 59 14.54 -1.02 -1.93
CA VAL A 59 14.90 0.30 -2.48
C VAL A 59 15.47 1.19 -1.38
N GLU A 60 14.93 1.11 -0.17
CA GLU A 60 15.46 1.82 0.99
C GLU A 60 16.89 1.39 1.33
N PHE A 61 17.16 0.08 1.34
CA PHE A 61 18.50 -0.46 1.52
C PHE A 61 19.46 0.00 0.42
N LEU A 62 19.05 -0.07 -0.85
CA LEU A 62 19.86 0.38 -1.98
C LEU A 62 20.18 1.88 -1.89
N ASN A 63 19.24 2.71 -1.43
CA ASN A 63 19.46 4.13 -1.23
C ASN A 63 20.52 4.39 -0.15
N VAL A 64 20.45 3.70 0.99
CA VAL A 64 21.46 3.82 2.06
C VAL A 64 22.84 3.36 1.56
N ALA A 65 22.91 2.20 0.90
CA ALA A 65 24.16 1.70 0.32
C ALA A 65 24.75 2.63 -0.75
N GLY A 66 23.89 3.28 -1.54
CA GLY A 66 24.27 4.27 -2.53
C GLY A 66 24.88 5.53 -1.91
N VAL A 67 24.29 6.05 -0.84
CA VAL A 67 24.83 7.20 -0.09
C VAL A 67 26.22 6.87 0.46
N ILE A 68 26.39 5.70 1.09
CA ILE A 68 27.67 5.25 1.64
C ILE A 68 28.73 5.13 0.53
N SER A 69 28.38 4.46 -0.57
CA SER A 69 29.27 4.27 -1.72
C SER A 69 29.70 5.60 -2.33
N ASN A 70 28.77 6.52 -2.53
CA ASN A 70 29.05 7.84 -3.10
C ASN A 70 29.94 8.68 -2.17
N ALA A 71 29.67 8.66 -0.86
CA ALA A 71 30.50 9.34 0.13
C ALA A 71 31.92 8.77 0.19
N CYS A 72 32.07 7.44 0.08
CA CYS A 72 33.37 6.78 -0.01
C CYS A 72 34.11 7.19 -1.28
N ILE A 73 33.46 7.18 -2.44
CA ILE A 73 34.07 7.62 -3.70
C ILE A 73 34.61 9.04 -3.55
N ILE A 74 33.80 9.98 -3.04
CA ILE A 74 34.24 11.35 -2.81
C ILE A 74 35.45 11.38 -1.87
N ALA A 75 35.43 10.67 -0.74
CA ALA A 75 36.53 10.68 0.23
C ALA A 75 37.87 10.12 -0.32
N PHE A 76 37.81 9.13 -1.21
CA PHE A 76 39.02 8.49 -1.76
C PHE A 76 39.50 9.08 -3.09
N THR A 77 38.61 9.70 -3.88
CA THR A 77 38.94 10.21 -5.22
C THR A 77 39.01 11.73 -5.32
N ALA A 78 38.46 12.45 -4.35
CA ALA A 78 38.47 13.91 -4.34
C ALA A 78 39.88 14.50 -4.42
N SER A 79 40.16 15.23 -5.50
CA SER A 79 41.44 15.92 -5.69
C SER A 79 41.63 17.06 -4.69
N TRP A 80 40.54 17.64 -4.18
CA TRP A 80 40.56 18.72 -3.17
C TRP A 80 41.06 18.25 -1.79
N VAL A 81 41.09 16.94 -1.53
CA VAL A 81 41.71 16.35 -0.32
C VAL A 81 43.21 16.63 -0.25
N LYS A 82 43.86 16.88 -1.39
CA LYS A 82 45.30 17.20 -1.48
C LYS A 82 45.61 18.69 -1.34
N LEU A 83 44.61 19.53 -1.04
CA LEU A 83 44.86 20.95 -0.78
C LEU A 83 45.63 21.09 0.54
N PRO A 84 46.66 21.96 0.62
CA PRO A 84 47.53 22.07 1.81
C PRO A 84 46.78 22.46 3.09
N GLN A 85 45.59 23.04 2.97
CA GLN A 85 44.70 23.36 4.10
C GLN A 85 44.02 22.13 4.71
N PHE A 86 43.81 21.07 3.91
CA PHE A 86 43.08 19.87 4.30
C PHE A 86 43.96 18.62 4.35
N GLU A 87 45.16 18.68 3.75
CA GLU A 87 46.05 17.53 3.65
C GLU A 87 46.46 17.00 5.03
N GLU A 88 46.78 17.87 5.99
CA GLU A 88 47.16 17.46 7.36
C GLU A 88 45.99 16.79 8.11
N MET A 89 44.75 17.25 7.91
CA MET A 89 43.57 16.60 8.49
C MET A 89 43.26 15.26 7.81
N LEU A 90 43.31 15.19 6.48
CA LEU A 90 42.85 14.02 5.72
C LEU A 90 43.96 13.03 5.36
N ASN A 91 45.21 13.22 5.77
CA ASN A 91 46.27 12.24 5.52
C ASN A 91 46.00 10.90 6.23
N ASN A 92 45.33 10.95 7.37
CA ASN A 92 44.99 9.77 8.16
C ASN A 92 43.72 9.09 7.62
N LEU A 93 43.82 7.79 7.32
CA LEU A 93 42.68 6.94 6.97
C LEU A 93 41.49 7.08 7.96
N PRO A 94 41.68 7.06 9.30
CA PRO A 94 40.55 7.24 10.22
C PRO A 94 39.88 8.61 10.10
N ALA A 95 40.62 9.68 9.80
CA ALA A 95 40.05 11.01 9.63
C ALA A 95 39.18 11.10 8.36
N LYS A 96 39.59 10.46 7.26
CA LYS A 96 38.76 10.34 6.06
C LYS A 96 37.46 9.60 6.35
N LEU A 97 37.52 8.50 7.09
CA LEU A 97 36.34 7.71 7.47
C LEU A 97 35.41 8.48 8.42
N CYS A 98 35.94 9.26 9.36
CA CYS A 98 35.12 10.10 10.23
C CYS A 98 34.32 11.14 9.43
N ILE A 99 34.90 11.75 8.40
CA ILE A 99 34.19 12.71 7.54
C ILE A 99 33.08 12.00 6.77
N VAL A 100 33.34 10.81 6.21
CA VAL A 100 32.31 9.99 5.55
C VAL A 100 31.17 9.67 6.50
N LEU A 101 31.47 9.21 7.72
CA LEU A 101 30.47 8.91 8.73
C LEU A 101 29.65 10.15 9.11
N ILE A 102 30.27 11.32 9.25
CA ILE A 102 29.55 12.57 9.57
C ILE A 102 28.59 12.93 8.42
N VAL A 103 29.07 12.92 7.17
CA VAL A 103 28.25 13.23 6.00
C VAL A 103 27.10 12.24 5.85
N GLU A 104 27.35 10.95 6.04
CA GLU A 104 26.34 9.89 6.04
C GLU A 104 25.27 10.13 7.11
N ASN A 105 25.67 10.39 8.35
CA ASN A 105 24.74 10.66 9.45
C ASN A 105 23.89 11.92 9.18
N VAL A 106 24.43 12.94 8.52
CA VAL A 106 23.67 14.13 8.11
C VAL A 106 22.62 13.77 7.06
N VAL A 107 22.96 12.98 6.04
CA VAL A 107 22.03 12.56 4.98
C VAL A 107 20.93 11.66 5.53
N LEU A 108 21.28 10.70 6.39
CA LEU A 108 20.31 9.83 7.06
C LEU A 108 19.42 10.62 8.04
N GLY A 109 20.00 11.58 8.77
CA GLY A 109 19.26 12.47 9.65
C GLY A 109 18.26 13.33 8.89
N LEU A 110 18.65 13.87 7.73
CA LEU A 110 17.76 14.62 6.86
C LEU A 110 16.62 13.76 6.32
N LYS A 111 16.91 12.52 5.89
CA LYS A 111 15.88 11.55 5.47
C LYS A 111 14.86 11.34 6.60
N TYR A 112 15.33 11.04 7.81
CA TYR A 112 14.46 10.80 8.95
C TYR A 112 13.63 12.04 9.32
N PHE A 113 14.23 13.22 9.23
CA PHE A 113 13.51 14.48 9.43
C PHE A 113 12.40 14.69 8.39
N ILE A 114 12.68 14.45 7.11
CA ILE A 114 11.67 14.54 6.05
C ILE A 114 10.51 13.57 6.30
N SER A 115 10.82 12.32 6.69
CA SER A 115 9.80 11.33 7.07
C SER A 115 8.98 11.75 8.29
N ALA A 116 9.54 12.52 9.22
CA ALA A 116 8.80 13.04 10.37
C ALA A 116 7.90 14.24 10.01
N VAL A 117 8.28 15.04 9.02
CA VAL A 117 7.55 16.25 8.60
C VAL A 117 6.40 15.93 7.65
N ILE A 118 6.55 14.94 6.78
CA ILE A 118 5.54 14.58 5.79
C ILE A 118 4.61 13.50 6.37
N PRO A 119 3.34 13.81 6.67
CA PRO A 119 2.40 12.79 7.11
C PRO A 119 2.08 11.83 5.96
N ASP A 120 2.24 10.52 6.20
CA ASP A 120 2.08 9.45 5.19
C ASP A 120 0.71 9.44 4.50
N VAL A 121 -0.32 9.98 5.15
CA VAL A 121 -1.69 9.99 4.64
C VAL A 121 -2.24 11.42 4.67
N PRO A 122 -2.67 11.98 3.52
CA PRO A 122 -3.26 13.32 3.48
C PRO A 122 -4.60 13.37 4.24
N SER A 123 -4.97 14.55 4.75
CA SER A 123 -6.15 14.76 5.61
C SER A 123 -7.49 14.41 4.93
N GLN A 124 -7.57 14.55 3.61
CA GLN A 124 -8.75 14.20 2.82
C GLN A 124 -9.05 12.70 2.85
N VAL A 125 -8.00 11.87 2.84
CA VAL A 125 -8.12 10.41 2.89
C VAL A 125 -8.54 9.96 4.30
N HIS A 126 -8.05 10.62 5.35
CA HIS A 126 -8.53 10.38 6.71
C HIS A 126 -10.05 10.57 6.85
N LEU A 127 -10.59 11.58 6.17
CA LEU A 127 -12.04 11.83 6.18
C LEU A 127 -12.81 10.75 5.41
N GLN A 128 -12.27 10.26 4.29
CA GLN A 128 -12.86 9.17 3.52
C GLN A 128 -12.84 7.85 4.32
N MET A 129 -11.72 7.50 4.93
CA MET A 129 -11.60 6.31 5.78
C MET A 129 -12.55 6.36 6.98
N ARG A 130 -12.72 7.53 7.61
CA ARG A 130 -13.72 7.72 8.68
C ARG A 130 -15.14 7.45 8.17
N ARG A 131 -15.52 8.01 7.01
CA ARG A 131 -16.85 7.81 6.42
C ARG A 131 -17.16 6.34 6.14
N GLU A 132 -16.18 5.59 5.62
CA GLU A 132 -16.32 4.16 5.36
C GLU A 132 -16.47 3.37 6.67
N ARG A 133 -15.66 3.68 7.69
CA ARG A 133 -15.74 3.04 9.01
C ARG A 133 -17.09 3.23 9.71
N TYR A 134 -17.77 4.36 9.48
CA TYR A 134 -19.12 4.57 10.03
C TYR A 134 -20.24 3.93 9.20
N ARG A 135 -20.01 3.70 7.91
CA ARG A 135 -21.04 3.15 7.01
C ARG A 135 -21.26 1.65 7.22
N VAL A 136 -20.19 0.89 7.45
CA VAL A 136 -20.25 -0.58 7.60
C VAL A 136 -21.11 -1.02 8.81
N PRO A 137 -20.90 -0.50 10.04
CA PRO A 137 -21.69 -0.91 11.19
C PRO A 137 -23.17 -0.53 11.07
N LYS A 138 -23.46 0.62 10.42
CA LYS A 138 -24.83 1.07 10.21
C LYS A 138 -25.59 0.13 9.28
N ILE A 139 -24.96 -0.33 8.19
CA ILE A 139 -25.56 -1.31 7.27
C ILE A 139 -25.80 -2.65 7.97
N LEU A 140 -24.83 -3.13 8.75
CA LEU A 140 -24.97 -4.38 9.51
C LEU A 140 -26.10 -4.29 10.53
N ASN A 141 -26.19 -3.17 11.27
CA ASN A 141 -27.23 -2.98 12.28
C ASN A 141 -28.62 -2.81 11.65
N SER A 142 -28.75 -2.03 10.57
CA SER A 142 -30.01 -1.90 9.84
C SER A 142 -30.44 -3.23 9.22
N GLY A 143 -29.52 -4.03 8.68
CA GLY A 143 -29.82 -5.37 8.17
C GLY A 143 -30.31 -6.32 9.28
N ASN A 144 -29.69 -6.26 10.46
CA ASN A 144 -30.10 -7.06 11.62
C ASN A 144 -31.48 -6.64 12.14
N ILE A 145 -31.77 -5.34 12.24
CA ILE A 145 -33.08 -4.82 12.67
C ILE A 145 -34.18 -5.23 11.67
N ASN A 146 -33.92 -5.13 10.37
CA ASN A 146 -34.88 -5.54 9.36
C ASN A 146 -35.18 -7.05 9.44
N ALA A 147 -34.15 -7.89 9.58
CA ALA A 147 -34.33 -9.33 9.74
C ALA A 147 -35.13 -9.72 11.00
N ILE A 148 -34.96 -8.97 12.11
CA ILE A 148 -35.75 -9.16 13.34
C ILE A 148 -37.21 -8.74 13.10
N SER A 149 -37.43 -7.57 12.48
CA SER A 149 -38.77 -7.06 12.17
C SER A 149 -39.55 -8.01 11.25
N ASP A 150 -38.90 -8.53 10.20
CA ASP A 150 -39.49 -9.49 9.28
C ASP A 150 -39.87 -10.80 9.99
N GLY A 151 -39.06 -11.23 10.97
CA GLY A 151 -39.34 -12.37 11.83
C GLY A 151 -40.55 -12.14 12.75
N GLU A 152 -40.66 -10.97 13.36
CA GLU A 152 -41.78 -10.61 14.24
C GLU A 152 -43.12 -10.51 13.48
N GLU A 153 -43.13 -9.91 12.28
CA GLU A 153 -44.34 -9.86 11.45
C GLU A 153 -44.77 -11.26 10.99
N SER A 154 -43.81 -12.11 10.62
CA SER A 154 -44.09 -13.49 10.24
C SER A 154 -44.71 -14.26 11.40
N ILE A 155 -44.15 -14.16 12.62
CA ILE A 155 -44.71 -14.80 13.83
C ILE A 155 -46.11 -14.24 14.15
N ALA A 156 -46.32 -12.93 14.07
CA ALA A 156 -47.61 -12.31 14.32
C ALA A 156 -48.71 -12.83 13.37
N SER A 157 -48.37 -13.01 12.08
CA SER A 157 -49.29 -13.58 11.09
C SER A 157 -49.65 -15.05 11.40
N MET A 158 -48.66 -15.84 11.84
CA MET A 158 -48.85 -17.26 12.18
C MET A 158 -49.73 -17.42 13.42
N VAL A 159 -49.54 -16.57 14.43
CA VAL A 159 -50.36 -16.55 15.66
C VAL A 159 -51.79 -16.13 15.34
N SER A 160 -51.98 -15.11 14.51
CA SER A 160 -53.31 -14.70 14.05
C SER A 160 -54.02 -15.83 13.28
N LEU A 161 -53.32 -16.52 12.39
CA LEU A 161 -53.87 -17.64 11.61
C LEU A 161 -54.28 -18.81 12.54
N GLY A 162 -53.46 -19.12 13.55
CA GLY A 162 -53.77 -20.15 14.54
C GLY A 162 -54.99 -19.83 15.41
N SER A 163 -55.21 -18.55 15.74
CA SER A 163 -56.34 -18.11 16.57
C SER A 163 -57.72 -18.25 15.88
N GLN A 164 -57.74 -18.31 14.54
CA GLN A 164 -58.97 -18.44 13.75
C GLN A 164 -59.36 -19.90 13.46
N LEU A 165 -58.52 -20.87 13.82
CA LEU A 165 -58.74 -22.29 13.53
C LEU A 165 -59.40 -23.02 14.72
N PRO A 166 -60.27 -24.02 14.45
CA PRO A 166 -60.89 -24.82 15.51
C PRO A 166 -59.86 -25.70 16.23
N SER A 167 -60.09 -25.99 17.52
CA SER A 167 -59.10 -26.59 18.44
C SER A 167 -58.54 -27.96 18.05
N TYR A 168 -59.13 -28.66 17.07
CA TYR A 168 -58.63 -29.94 16.56
C TYR A 168 -57.63 -29.78 15.41
N VAL A 169 -57.35 -28.57 14.95
CA VAL A 169 -56.42 -28.29 13.84
C VAL A 169 -55.10 -27.76 14.39
N ILE A 170 -54.00 -28.49 14.13
CA ILE A 170 -52.64 -28.08 14.51
C ILE A 170 -51.92 -27.55 13.26
N LEU A 171 -51.48 -26.29 13.33
CA LEU A 171 -50.59 -25.71 12.33
C LEU A 171 -49.15 -26.13 12.59
N ARG A 172 -48.52 -26.80 11.61
CA ARG A 172 -47.06 -26.98 11.60
C ARG A 172 -46.43 -26.12 10.52
N PHE A 173 -45.40 -25.41 10.93
CA PHE A 173 -44.60 -24.57 10.06
C PHE A 173 -43.23 -25.20 9.87
N TYR A 174 -42.76 -25.26 8.62
CA TYR A 174 -41.43 -25.74 8.32
C TYR A 174 -40.72 -24.80 7.34
N PRO A 175 -39.43 -24.52 7.56
CA PRO A 175 -38.63 -23.72 6.64
C PRO A 175 -38.38 -24.50 5.34
N ASN A 176 -38.57 -23.85 4.19
CA ASN A 176 -38.31 -24.41 2.86
C ASN A 176 -37.65 -23.34 1.96
N ASP A 177 -36.33 -23.44 1.77
CA ASP A 177 -35.53 -22.62 0.85
C ASP A 177 -35.89 -21.12 0.83
N GLY A 178 -35.93 -20.51 2.02
CA GLY A 178 -36.19 -19.09 2.20
C GLY A 178 -37.66 -18.70 2.34
N ASN A 179 -38.59 -19.65 2.20
CA ASN A 179 -40.03 -19.46 2.42
C ASN A 179 -40.52 -20.32 3.60
N MET A 180 -41.53 -19.85 4.33
CA MET A 180 -42.21 -20.61 5.39
C MET A 180 -43.39 -21.37 4.78
N CYS A 181 -43.38 -22.70 4.82
CA CYS A 181 -44.51 -23.53 4.38
C CYS A 181 -45.40 -23.91 5.57
N VAL A 182 -46.71 -23.92 5.34
CA VAL A 182 -47.73 -24.23 6.35
C VAL A 182 -48.40 -25.56 5.99
N SER A 183 -48.46 -26.49 6.95
CA SER A 183 -49.21 -27.74 6.81
C SER A 183 -50.24 -27.88 7.93
N PHE A 184 -51.44 -28.28 7.55
CA PHE A 184 -52.55 -28.52 8.48
C PHE A 184 -52.57 -29.99 8.86
N VAL A 185 -52.50 -30.26 10.16
CA VAL A 185 -52.65 -31.60 10.72
C VAL A 185 -53.98 -31.61 11.49
N PHE A 186 -54.87 -32.52 11.08
CA PHE A 186 -56.17 -32.77 11.71
C PHE A 186 -56.08 -33.82 12.81
#